data_AF-A0A4V2K7M3-F1
#
_entry.id   AF-A0A4V2K7M3-F1
#
_cell.length_a   1.000
_cell.length_b   1.000
_cell.length_c   1.000
_cell.angle_alpha   90.00
_cell.angle_beta   90.00
_cell.angle_gamma   90.00
#
_symmetry.space_group_name_H-M   'P 1'
#
loop_
_entity.id
_entity.type
_entity.pdbx_description
1 polymer ?
#
loop_
_entity_poly.entity_id
_entity_poly.type
_entity_poly.pdbx_seq_one_letter_code
_entity_poly.pdbx_strand_id
1 'polypeptide(L)'
;MPALLKRLAGPRTCPIVVAQYKDEYRGVGHEADLHWALVVITDRATLSGPSFQAQGAERESEYEVQWYARHAPASLYDVCATVRTLCLGGVQVGAVRAADVGKLAEYLQSHPPAPTHAGWSSRDYVLELLELLRPFKMLREDLQRLDVRRGRAGAESARGGWRGTGSGTVEVGDLLPELREVGRATQESIFNEEFRPCVKYCP
;
A
#
# COMPACT_ATOMS: atom_id res chain seq x y z
N MET A 1 -39.31 12.12 -2.96
CA MET A 1 -38.42 11.54 -1.93
C MET A 1 -37.40 10.51 -2.47
N PRO A 2 -36.49 10.80 -3.45
CA PRO A 2 -35.52 9.78 -3.91
C PRO A 2 -34.06 10.01 -3.41
N ALA A 3 -33.75 11.18 -2.86
CA ALA A 3 -32.36 11.56 -2.55
C ALA A 3 -31.83 10.93 -1.24
N LEU A 4 -32.71 10.59 -0.30
CA LEU A 4 -32.34 10.00 1.00
C LEU A 4 -31.93 8.52 0.90
N LEU A 5 -32.52 7.75 -0.02
CA LEU A 5 -32.18 6.34 -0.21
C LEU A 5 -30.84 6.14 -0.94
N LYS A 6 -30.39 7.13 -1.75
CA LYS A 6 -29.06 7.09 -2.38
C LYS A 6 -27.91 7.32 -1.38
N ARG A 7 -28.19 7.91 -0.21
CA ARG A 7 -27.20 8.12 0.86
C ARG A 7 -26.99 6.89 1.76
N LEU A 8 -27.88 5.89 1.71
CA LEU A 8 -27.78 4.65 2.49
C LEU A 8 -27.04 3.53 1.75
N ALA A 9 -26.86 3.65 0.44
CA ALA A 9 -25.95 2.80 -0.30
C ALA A 9 -24.54 3.35 -0.10
N GLY A 10 -23.82 2.82 0.90
CA GLY A 10 -22.38 3.02 1.02
C GLY A 10 -21.66 2.70 -0.30
N PRO A 11 -20.37 3.05 -0.43
CA PRO A 11 -19.60 2.77 -1.63
C PRO A 11 -19.79 1.30 -2.03
N ARG A 12 -20.21 1.04 -3.28
CA ARG A 12 -20.29 -0.34 -3.79
C ARG A 12 -18.93 -1.04 -3.71
N THR A 13 -17.87 -0.24 -3.73
CA THR A 13 -16.48 -0.65 -3.61
C THR A 13 -15.73 0.23 -2.61
N CYS A 14 -14.85 -0.39 -1.83
CA CYS A 14 -13.89 0.25 -0.94
C CYS A 14 -12.53 0.33 -1.65
N PRO A 15 -11.87 1.49 -1.68
CA PRO A 15 -10.56 1.61 -2.29
C PRO A 15 -9.49 0.92 -1.44
N ILE A 16 -8.58 0.23 -2.12
CA ILE A 16 -7.37 -0.37 -1.54
C ILE A 16 -6.25 0.64 -1.75
N VAL A 17 -5.61 1.07 -0.67
CA VAL A 17 -4.66 2.18 -0.65
C VAL A 17 -3.32 1.70 -0.10
N VAL A 18 -2.23 2.03 -0.78
CA VAL A 18 -0.89 1.96 -0.19
C VAL A 18 -0.60 3.30 0.47
N ALA A 19 -0.39 3.28 1.78
CA ALA A 19 -0.05 4.45 2.59
C ALA A 19 1.41 4.36 3.06
N GLN A 20 2.05 5.52 3.19
CA GLN A 20 3.43 5.64 3.64
C GLN A 20 3.52 6.53 4.87
N TYR A 21 4.44 6.21 5.78
CA TYR A 21 4.60 6.91 7.06
C TYR A 21 6.02 7.46 7.18
N LYS A 22 6.14 8.75 7.48
CA LYS A 22 7.44 9.41 7.72
C LYS A 22 7.96 9.08 9.10
N ASP A 23 9.26 8.90 9.25
CA ASP A 23 9.92 8.82 10.55
C ASP A 23 10.60 10.15 10.92
N GLU A 24 11.36 10.15 12.02
CA GLU A 24 12.05 11.33 12.54
C GLU A 24 13.16 11.84 11.60
N TYR A 25 13.70 10.96 10.74
CA TYR A 25 14.85 11.22 9.88
C TYR A 25 14.50 11.26 8.39
N ARG A 26 13.40 10.61 7.99
CA ARG A 26 13.01 10.38 6.59
C ARG A 26 11.59 10.83 6.35
N GLY A 27 11.40 11.56 5.26
CA GLY A 27 10.09 12.03 4.80
C GLY A 27 10.00 12.01 3.28
N VAL A 28 9.35 13.01 2.68
CA VAL A 28 9.28 13.15 1.22
C VAL A 28 10.68 13.17 0.61
N GLY A 29 10.85 12.44 -0.49
CA GLY A 29 12.13 12.17 -1.16
C GLY A 29 12.73 10.82 -0.81
N HIS A 30 12.30 10.20 0.31
CA HIS A 30 12.77 8.92 0.81
C HIS A 30 11.71 7.82 0.74
N GLU A 31 10.72 7.93 -0.17
CA GLU A 31 9.54 7.06 -0.18
C GLU A 31 9.86 5.57 -0.26
N ALA A 32 10.96 5.20 -0.92
CA ALA A 32 11.42 3.83 -1.02
C ALA A 32 11.86 3.25 0.34
N ASP A 33 12.26 4.09 1.28
CA ASP A 33 12.81 3.72 2.58
C ASP A 33 11.82 3.93 3.74
N LEU A 34 10.62 4.42 3.44
CA LEU A 34 9.58 4.67 4.43
C LEU A 34 8.84 3.40 4.83
N HIS A 35 8.20 3.44 5.99
CA HIS A 35 7.26 2.39 6.40
C HIS A 35 6.00 2.45 5.53
N TRP A 36 5.63 1.31 4.94
CA TRP A 36 4.45 1.20 4.08
C TRP A 36 3.38 0.33 4.75
N ALA A 37 2.11 0.66 4.48
CA ALA A 37 0.96 -0.14 4.88
C ALA A 37 -0.05 -0.22 3.74
N LEU A 38 -0.76 -1.34 3.68
CA LEU A 38 -1.93 -1.51 2.82
C LEU A 38 -3.19 -1.25 3.66
N VAL A 39 -4.05 -0.34 3.23
CA VAL A 39 -5.27 0.03 3.95
C VAL A 39 -6.47 -0.07 3.02
N VAL A 40 -7.52 -0.77 3.45
CA VAL A 40 -8.81 -0.78 2.74
C VAL A 40 -9.71 0.27 3.37
N ILE A 41 -9.96 1.37 2.65
CA ILE A 41 -10.73 2.49 3.21
C ILE A 41 -12.22 2.15 3.21
N THR A 42 -12.75 1.83 4.38
CA THR A 42 -14.17 1.57 4.60
C THR A 42 -14.91 2.83 5.05
N ASP A 43 -14.23 3.75 5.74
CA ASP A 43 -14.74 5.07 6.10
C ASP A 43 -13.90 6.16 5.43
N ARG A 44 -14.52 6.90 4.51
CA ARG A 44 -13.87 7.99 3.78
C ARG A 44 -13.73 9.29 4.58
N ALA A 45 -14.55 9.49 5.62
CA ALA A 45 -14.47 10.69 6.44
C ALA A 45 -13.19 10.67 7.30
N THR A 46 -12.89 9.51 7.88
CA THR A 46 -11.70 9.30 8.72
C THR A 46 -10.56 8.61 7.98
N LEU A 47 -10.68 8.36 6.68
CA LEU A 47 -9.70 7.61 5.87
C LEU A 47 -9.24 6.34 6.61
N SER A 48 -10.19 5.54 7.09
CA SER A 48 -9.92 4.40 7.96
C SER A 48 -10.54 3.10 7.47
N GLY A 49 -9.97 1.99 7.95
CA GLY A 49 -10.46 0.64 7.74
C GLY A 49 -9.39 -0.41 8.04
N PRO A 50 -9.57 -1.66 7.62
CA PRO A 50 -8.58 -2.72 7.82
C PRO A 50 -7.21 -2.33 7.24
N SER A 51 -6.16 -2.43 8.06
CA SER A 51 -4.78 -2.15 7.66
C SER A 51 -3.91 -3.39 7.80
N PHE A 52 -2.97 -3.54 6.86
CA PHE A 52 -2.00 -4.63 6.80
C PHE A 52 -0.61 -4.04 6.65
N GLN A 53 0.26 -4.33 7.62
CA GLN A 53 1.63 -3.83 7.67
C GLN A 53 2.52 -4.86 8.34
N ALA A 54 3.81 -4.83 8.00
CA ALA A 54 4.85 -5.61 8.68
C ALA A 54 5.68 -4.68 9.55
N GLN A 55 6.05 -5.12 10.74
CA GLN A 55 6.91 -4.39 11.65
C GLN A 55 8.12 -5.24 11.99
N GLY A 56 9.29 -4.61 12.00
CA GLY A 56 10.55 -5.23 12.43
C GLY A 56 10.80 -4.91 13.89
N ALA A 57 11.12 -5.93 14.69
CA ALA A 57 11.67 -5.76 16.03
C ALA A 57 13.11 -6.27 16.02
N GLU A 58 14.04 -5.39 16.39
CA GLU A 58 15.40 -5.80 16.74
C GLU A 58 15.37 -6.45 18.12
N ARG A 59 15.83 -7.70 18.22
CA ARG A 59 15.95 -8.39 19.50
C ARG A 59 17.39 -8.18 19.98
N GLU A 60 17.56 -7.72 21.22
CA GLU A 60 18.86 -7.34 21.81
C GLU A 60 19.97 -8.42 21.72
N SER A 61 19.64 -9.67 21.42
CA SER A 61 20.55 -10.81 21.38
C SER A 61 20.91 -11.33 19.98
N GLU A 62 20.24 -10.89 18.92
CA GLU A 62 20.43 -11.42 17.56
C GLU A 62 20.49 -10.26 16.58
N TYR A 63 21.52 -10.22 15.72
CA TYR A 63 21.64 -9.25 14.62
C TYR A 63 20.57 -9.45 13.52
N GLU A 64 19.51 -10.19 13.81
CA GLU A 64 18.47 -10.59 12.89
C GLU A 64 17.14 -9.93 13.30
N VAL A 65 16.59 -9.11 12.39
CA VAL A 65 15.32 -8.42 12.60
C VAL A 65 14.20 -9.44 12.50
N GLN A 66 13.40 -9.57 13.57
CA GLN A 66 12.19 -10.40 13.53
C GLN A 66 11.02 -9.58 12.99
N TRP A 67 10.35 -10.11 11.98
CA TRP A 67 9.23 -9.45 11.31
C TRP A 67 7.90 -10.04 11.75
N TYR A 68 6.94 -9.17 12.09
CA TYR A 68 5.61 -9.56 12.52
C TYR A 68 4.53 -8.77 11.77
N ALA A 69 3.41 -9.44 11.49
CA ALA A 69 2.24 -8.82 10.90
C ALA A 69 1.48 -8.02 11.96
N ARG A 70 1.08 -6.79 11.63
CA ARG A 70 0.16 -6.00 12.45
C ARG A 70 -1.08 -5.69 11.64
N HIS A 71 -2.08 -6.57 11.79
CA HIS A 71 -3.37 -6.45 11.10
C HIS A 71 -4.41 -5.91 12.07
N ALA A 72 -4.69 -4.62 11.96
CA ALA A 72 -5.66 -3.93 12.80
C ALA A 72 -6.32 -2.82 11.99
N PRO A 73 -7.54 -2.38 12.34
CA PRO A 73 -8.08 -1.16 11.79
C PRO A 73 -7.14 0.02 12.06
N ALA A 74 -6.93 0.88 11.07
CA ALA A 74 -6.14 2.09 11.20
C ALA A 74 -6.79 3.24 10.44
N SER A 75 -6.66 4.46 10.95
CA SER A 75 -6.91 5.69 10.22
C SER A 75 -5.60 6.27 9.69
N LEU A 76 -5.64 6.88 8.50
CA LEU A 76 -4.49 7.67 8.03
C LEU A 76 -4.26 8.93 8.87
N TYR A 77 -5.25 9.38 9.65
CA TYR A 77 -5.11 10.46 10.63
C TYR A 77 -4.51 9.97 11.96
N ASP A 78 -4.38 8.66 12.18
CA ASP A 78 -3.71 8.18 13.37
C ASP A 78 -2.21 8.45 13.22
N VAL A 79 -1.63 9.09 14.25
CA VAL A 79 -0.19 8.98 14.47
C VAL A 79 0.06 7.50 14.73
N CYS A 80 0.91 6.85 13.93
CA CYS A 80 1.14 5.42 14.12
C CYS A 80 1.77 5.22 15.51
N ALA A 81 0.94 4.78 16.47
CA ALA A 81 1.26 4.82 17.90
C ALA A 81 2.52 4.02 18.28
N THR A 82 2.91 3.07 17.43
CA THR A 82 4.10 2.23 17.61
C THR A 82 5.38 2.85 17.05
N VAL A 83 5.31 3.91 16.24
CA VAL A 83 6.47 4.50 15.56
C VAL A 83 6.56 6.02 15.71
N ARG A 84 5.56 6.67 16.34
CA ARG A 84 5.42 8.15 16.39
C ARG A 84 5.50 8.81 15.00
N THR A 85 5.17 8.05 13.96
CA THR A 85 5.27 8.47 12.56
C THR A 85 3.94 9.11 12.12
N LEU A 86 4.03 10.15 11.29
CA LEU A 86 2.87 10.75 10.63
C LEU A 86 2.68 10.10 9.26
N CYS A 87 1.43 9.80 8.91
CA CYS A 87 1.09 9.37 7.56
C CYS A 87 1.41 10.50 6.57
N LEU A 88 2.07 10.17 5.46
CA LEU A 88 2.31 11.05 4.32
C LEU A 88 1.25 10.88 3.22
N GLY A 89 0.09 10.33 3.58
CA GLY A 89 -0.98 10.01 2.64
C GLY A 89 -0.81 8.66 1.98
N GLY A 90 -1.60 8.43 0.93
CA GLY A 90 -1.58 7.17 0.21
C GLY A 90 -2.12 7.24 -1.21
N VAL A 91 -1.91 6.17 -1.96
CA VAL A 91 -2.32 6.04 -3.36
C VAL A 91 -3.26 4.87 -3.49
N GLN A 92 -4.39 5.07 -4.16
CA GLN A 92 -5.28 3.97 -4.50
C GLN A 92 -4.60 3.07 -5.53
N VAL A 93 -4.40 1.81 -5.14
CA VAL A 93 -3.81 0.75 -5.98
C VAL A 93 -4.85 -0.26 -6.47
N GLY A 94 -6.07 -0.19 -5.93
CA GLY A 94 -7.12 -1.14 -6.24
C GLY A 94 -8.46 -0.81 -5.62
N ALA A 95 -9.40 -1.73 -5.75
CA ALA A 95 -10.71 -1.66 -5.11
C ALA A 95 -11.28 -3.06 -4.83
N VAL A 96 -12.03 -3.18 -3.75
CA VAL A 96 -12.74 -4.40 -3.36
C VAL A 96 -14.22 -4.07 -3.17
N ARG A 97 -15.14 -4.99 -3.43
CA ARG A 97 -16.56 -4.77 -3.11
C ARG A 97 -16.71 -4.64 -1.60
N ALA A 98 -17.56 -3.73 -1.14
CA ALA A 98 -17.78 -3.52 0.30
C ALA A 98 -18.19 -4.81 1.03
N ALA A 99 -18.97 -5.67 0.38
CA ALA A 99 -19.40 -6.97 0.91
C ALA A 99 -18.26 -8.01 1.05
N ASP A 100 -17.14 -7.83 0.35
CA ASP A 100 -16.01 -8.77 0.35
C ASP A 100 -14.83 -8.30 1.22
N VAL A 101 -14.92 -7.12 1.85
CA VAL A 101 -13.83 -6.57 2.67
C VAL A 101 -13.40 -7.53 3.77
N GLY A 102 -14.36 -8.17 4.47
CA GLY A 102 -14.05 -9.14 5.53
C GLY A 102 -13.28 -10.37 5.00
N LYS A 103 -13.74 -10.93 3.88
CA LYS A 103 -13.06 -12.08 3.24
C LYS A 103 -11.67 -11.72 2.76
N LEU A 104 -11.50 -10.54 2.18
CA LEU A 104 -10.20 -10.04 1.78
C LEU A 104 -9.28 -9.88 3.00
N ALA A 105 -9.80 -9.32 4.10
CA ALA A 105 -9.01 -9.13 5.30
C ALA A 105 -8.54 -10.45 5.92
N GLU A 106 -9.42 -11.45 6.01
CA GLU A 106 -9.05 -12.81 6.44
C GLU A 106 -8.01 -13.44 5.52
N TYR A 107 -8.16 -13.26 4.20
CA TYR A 107 -7.21 -13.78 3.22
C TYR A 107 -5.83 -13.12 3.33
N LEU A 108 -5.74 -11.80 3.46
CA LEU A 108 -4.44 -11.14 3.63
C LEU A 108 -3.83 -11.45 5.01
N GLN A 109 -4.66 -11.66 6.04
CA GLN A 109 -4.23 -12.07 7.38
C GLN A 109 -3.57 -13.44 7.43
N SER A 110 -3.96 -14.36 6.55
CA SER A 110 -3.33 -15.68 6.47
C SER A 110 -1.96 -15.68 5.77
N HIS A 111 -1.48 -14.52 5.31
CA HIS A 111 -0.18 -14.34 4.67
C HIS A 111 0.72 -13.45 5.55
N PRO A 112 1.36 -14.02 6.59
CA PRO A 112 2.27 -13.27 7.46
C PRO A 112 3.55 -12.86 6.71
N PRO A 113 4.25 -11.82 7.17
CA PRO A 113 5.60 -11.46 6.70
C PRO A 113 6.54 -12.66 6.65
N ALA A 114 7.15 -12.89 5.50
CA ALA A 114 8.13 -13.95 5.30
C ALA A 114 9.36 -13.34 4.59
N PRO A 115 10.34 -12.80 5.34
CA PRO A 115 11.52 -12.16 4.76
C PRO A 115 12.23 -13.11 3.78
N THR A 116 12.29 -12.72 2.51
CA THR A 116 12.82 -13.57 1.42
C THR A 116 14.26 -13.24 1.04
N HIS A 117 14.78 -12.09 1.47
CA HIS A 117 16.10 -11.59 1.09
C HIS A 117 16.66 -10.62 2.14
N ALA A 118 17.98 -10.39 2.08
CA ALA A 118 18.63 -9.39 2.93
C ALA A 118 18.14 -7.98 2.57
N GLY A 119 17.75 -7.20 3.57
CA GLY A 119 17.19 -5.85 3.37
C GLY A 119 15.68 -5.82 3.09
N TRP A 120 15.00 -6.97 3.21
CA TRP A 120 13.53 -7.03 3.18
C TRP A 120 12.94 -6.08 4.24
N SER A 121 11.84 -5.42 3.88
CA SER A 121 11.23 -4.36 4.68
C SER A 121 9.69 -4.39 4.62
N SER A 122 9.03 -3.53 5.38
CA SER A 122 7.57 -3.35 5.35
C SER A 122 7.02 -3.07 3.95
N ARG A 123 7.82 -2.44 3.09
CA ARG A 123 7.48 -2.15 1.70
C ARG A 123 7.37 -3.41 0.88
N ASP A 124 8.33 -4.32 1.04
CA ASP A 124 8.36 -5.59 0.30
C ASP A 124 7.14 -6.44 0.68
N TYR A 125 6.76 -6.45 1.96
CA TYR A 125 5.48 -7.03 2.40
C TYR A 125 4.28 -6.46 1.65
N VAL A 126 4.17 -5.13 1.56
CA VAL A 126 3.03 -4.51 0.88
C VAL A 126 3.02 -4.90 -0.60
N LEU A 127 4.18 -4.90 -1.28
CA LEU A 127 4.28 -5.34 -2.67
C LEU A 127 3.87 -6.80 -2.85
N GLU A 128 4.32 -7.70 -1.95
CA GLU A 128 3.88 -9.10 -1.92
C GLU A 128 2.36 -9.22 -1.76
N LEU A 129 1.74 -8.43 -0.87
CA LEU A 129 0.29 -8.39 -0.73
C LEU A 129 -0.41 -7.89 -2.00
N LEU A 130 0.15 -6.92 -2.74
CA LEU A 130 -0.43 -6.49 -4.01
C LEU A 130 -0.45 -7.62 -5.04
N GLU A 131 0.57 -8.46 -5.06
CA GLU A 131 0.61 -9.63 -5.94
C GLU A 131 -0.46 -10.67 -5.57
N LEU A 132 -0.83 -10.79 -4.29
CA LEU A 132 -1.98 -11.61 -3.86
C LEU A 132 -3.33 -11.07 -4.38
N LEU A 133 -3.45 -9.76 -4.61
CA LEU A 133 -4.67 -9.13 -5.13
C LEU A 133 -4.85 -9.33 -6.64
N ARG A 134 -3.74 -9.51 -7.37
CA ARG A 134 -3.70 -9.54 -8.84
C ARG A 134 -4.58 -10.64 -9.46
N PRO A 135 -4.59 -11.90 -8.99
CA PRO A 135 -5.45 -12.95 -9.54
C PRO A 135 -6.95 -12.64 -9.44
N PHE A 136 -7.34 -11.82 -8.46
CA PHE A 136 -8.73 -11.42 -8.22
C PHE A 136 -9.14 -10.17 -9.01
N LYS A 137 -8.25 -9.61 -9.83
CA LYS A 137 -8.48 -8.37 -10.60
C LYS A 137 -8.87 -7.20 -9.71
N MET A 138 -8.30 -7.14 -8.51
CA MET A 138 -8.57 -6.09 -7.53
C MET A 138 -7.64 -4.89 -7.66
N LEU A 139 -6.55 -5.00 -8.43
CA LEU A 139 -5.65 -3.90 -8.73
C LEU A 139 -6.23 -2.98 -9.82
N ARG A 140 -5.81 -1.71 -9.82
CA ARG A 140 -6.12 -0.78 -10.91
C ARG A 140 -5.46 -1.21 -12.23
N GLU A 141 -6.03 -0.76 -13.34
CA GLU A 141 -5.79 -1.31 -14.68
C GLU A 141 -4.33 -1.24 -15.15
N ASP A 142 -3.61 -0.17 -14.82
CA ASP A 142 -2.18 -0.01 -15.11
C ASP A 142 -1.32 -1.02 -14.37
N LEU A 143 -1.55 -1.21 -13.06
CA LEU A 143 -0.82 -2.18 -12.23
C LEU A 143 -1.15 -3.63 -12.64
N GLN A 144 -2.42 -3.90 -12.95
CA GLN A 144 -2.90 -5.20 -13.42
C GLN A 144 -2.23 -5.62 -14.74
N ARG A 145 -1.76 -4.68 -15.55
CA ARG A 145 -1.19 -4.91 -16.90
C ARG A 145 0.33 -4.91 -16.96
N LEU A 146 1.03 -4.70 -15.84
CA LEU A 146 2.49 -4.65 -15.81
C LEU A 146 3.16 -5.92 -16.39
N ASP A 147 2.56 -7.09 -16.17
CA ASP A 147 2.98 -8.36 -16.77
C ASP A 147 2.98 -8.33 -18.31
N VAL A 148 1.95 -7.73 -18.91
CA VAL A 148 1.78 -7.68 -20.37
C VAL A 148 2.76 -6.69 -21.01
N ARG A 149 3.04 -5.57 -20.34
CA ARG A 149 3.93 -4.53 -20.87
C ARG A 149 5.39 -4.93 -20.83
N ARG A 150 5.85 -5.51 -19.71
CA ARG A 150 7.24 -5.96 -19.55
C ARG A 150 7.53 -7.21 -20.40
N GLY A 151 6.54 -8.10 -20.58
CA GLY A 151 6.62 -9.22 -21.53
C GLY A 151 6.72 -8.79 -23.01
N ARG A 152 6.09 -7.67 -23.41
CA ARG A 152 6.25 -7.11 -24.77
C ARG A 152 7.58 -6.39 -24.99
N ALA A 153 8.03 -5.59 -24.02
CA ALA A 153 9.33 -4.91 -24.11
C ALA A 153 10.51 -5.91 -24.15
N GLY A 154 10.40 -7.03 -23.41
CA GLY A 154 11.37 -8.14 -23.47
C GLY A 154 11.34 -8.94 -24.78
N ALA A 155 10.24 -8.89 -25.54
CA ALA A 155 10.12 -9.61 -26.81
C ALA A 155 10.76 -8.86 -28.00
N GLU A 156 10.85 -7.52 -27.95
CA GLU A 156 11.51 -6.72 -29.01
C GLU A 156 13.04 -6.64 -28.83
N SER A 157 13.57 -7.05 -27.68
CA SER A 157 15.01 -6.98 -27.36
C SER A 157 15.67 -8.35 -27.17
N ALA A 158 15.21 -9.40 -27.86
CA ALA A 158 15.77 -10.75 -27.76
C ALA A 158 16.52 -11.21 -29.03
N ARG A 159 17.71 -10.64 -29.25
CA ARG A 159 18.83 -11.40 -29.86
C ARG A 159 19.84 -11.70 -28.75
N GLY A 160 19.70 -12.89 -28.15
CA GLY A 160 20.76 -13.54 -27.38
C GLY A 160 20.61 -13.50 -25.86
N GLY A 161 20.34 -14.67 -25.28
CA GLY A 161 20.79 -15.01 -23.92
C GLY A 161 19.76 -14.89 -22.80
N TRP A 162 19.49 -16.03 -22.15
CA TRP A 162 18.86 -16.23 -20.84
C TRP A 162 17.34 -15.95 -20.70
N ARG A 163 16.57 -17.05 -20.60
CA ARG A 163 15.19 -17.07 -20.11
C ARG A 163 15.17 -16.83 -18.60
N GLY A 164 15.19 -15.56 -18.20
CA GLY A 164 14.64 -15.17 -16.91
C GLY A 164 13.12 -15.17 -16.99
N THR A 165 12.44 -15.76 -16.02
CA THR A 165 10.99 -15.62 -15.79
C THR A 165 10.67 -14.15 -15.54
N GLY A 166 10.40 -13.40 -16.60
CA GLY A 166 9.93 -12.02 -16.53
C GLY A 166 8.49 -11.97 -16.04
N SER A 167 8.29 -12.11 -14.73
CA SER A 167 7.04 -11.78 -14.06
C SER A 167 7.03 -10.28 -13.82
N GLY A 168 6.07 -9.55 -14.38
CA GLY A 168 5.95 -8.11 -14.22
C GLY A 168 5.27 -7.78 -12.90
N THR A 169 5.99 -7.95 -11.79
CA THR A 169 5.51 -7.61 -10.45
C THR A 169 5.35 -6.10 -10.30
N VAL A 170 4.43 -5.66 -9.43
CA VAL A 170 4.39 -4.26 -8.99
C VAL A 170 5.69 -3.96 -8.26
N GLU A 171 6.39 -2.92 -8.70
CA GLU A 171 7.60 -2.46 -8.06
C GLU A 171 7.40 -1.10 -7.42
N VAL A 172 8.33 -0.74 -6.54
CA VAL A 172 8.40 0.56 -5.89
C VAL A 172 8.27 1.70 -6.93
N GLY A 173 9.01 1.59 -8.03
CA GLY A 173 9.04 2.57 -9.12
C GLY A 173 7.67 2.86 -9.76
N ASP A 174 6.75 1.89 -9.75
CA ASP A 174 5.42 2.05 -10.33
C ASP A 174 4.52 2.95 -9.48
N LEU A 175 4.80 3.04 -8.16
CA LEU A 175 4.01 3.82 -7.20
C LEU A 175 4.71 5.13 -6.77
N LEU A 176 6.04 5.19 -6.89
CA LEU A 176 6.85 6.33 -6.40
C LEU A 176 6.37 7.71 -6.85
N PRO A 177 6.03 7.96 -8.12
CA PRO A 177 5.63 9.30 -8.56
C PRO A 177 4.40 9.81 -7.81
N GLU A 178 3.41 8.94 -7.59
CA GLU A 178 2.17 9.28 -6.92
C GLU A 178 2.35 9.37 -5.41
N LEU A 179 3.13 8.46 -4.82
CA LEU A 179 3.50 8.50 -3.41
C LEU A 179 4.25 9.80 -3.06
N ARG A 180 5.15 10.25 -3.94
CA ARG A 180 5.84 11.56 -3.81
C ARG A 180 4.88 12.74 -3.87
N GLU A 181 3.90 12.69 -4.77
CA GLU A 181 2.91 13.74 -4.93
C GLU A 181 2.03 13.89 -3.68
N VAL A 182 1.45 12.79 -3.20
CA VAL A 182 0.63 12.80 -1.97
C VAL A 182 1.47 13.10 -0.73
N GLY A 183 2.72 12.64 -0.72
CA GLY A 183 3.68 12.94 0.34
C GLY A 183 3.92 14.44 0.46
N ARG A 184 4.20 15.14 -0.65
CA ARG A 184 4.41 16.60 -0.66
C ARG A 184 3.18 17.34 -0.14
N ALA A 185 1.99 17.01 -0.66
CA ALA A 185 0.75 17.66 -0.26
C ALA A 185 0.45 17.45 1.24
N THR A 186 0.64 16.22 1.73
CA THR A 186 0.45 15.92 3.16
C THR A 186 1.50 16.62 4.02
N GLN A 187 2.76 16.65 3.60
CA GLN A 187 3.83 17.32 4.34
C GLN A 187 3.60 18.83 4.45
N GLU A 188 3.10 19.48 3.40
CA GLU A 188 2.69 20.88 3.45
C GLU A 188 1.59 21.11 4.50
N SER A 189 0.58 20.24 4.56
CA SER A 189 -0.47 20.33 5.59
C SER A 189 0.06 20.14 7.02
N ILE A 190 1.11 19.34 7.20
CA ILE A 190 1.79 19.16 8.50
C ILE A 190 2.50 20.46 8.90
N PHE A 191 3.18 21.12 7.96
CA PHE A 191 3.84 22.41 8.23
C PHE A 191 2.86 23.53 8.56
N ASN A 192 1.63 23.45 8.03
CA ASN A 192 0.54 24.38 8.35
C ASN A 192 -0.24 24.01 9.63
N GLU A 193 0.24 23.04 10.41
CA GLU A 193 -0.38 22.56 11.66
C GLU A 193 -1.81 22.00 11.50
N GLU A 194 -2.25 21.69 10.28
CA GLU A 194 -3.59 21.16 10.02
C GLU A 194 -3.64 19.63 9.95
N PHE A 195 -2.49 18.98 9.69
CA PHE A 195 -2.32 17.55 9.41
C PHE A 195 -3.50 16.90 8.66
N ARG A 196 -3.45 16.98 7.33
CA ARG A 196 -4.47 16.47 6.43
C ARG A 196 -3.87 15.42 5.50
N PRO A 197 -3.77 14.15 5.91
CA PRO A 197 -3.35 13.06 5.04
C PRO A 197 -4.26 12.98 3.82
N CYS A 198 -3.66 12.93 2.63
CA CYS A 198 -4.41 12.87 1.37
C CYS A 198 -4.31 11.48 0.73
N VAL A 199 -5.38 11.07 0.05
CA VAL A 199 -5.39 9.86 -0.78
C VAL A 199 -5.58 10.27 -2.23
N LYS A 200 -4.63 9.89 -3.08
CA LYS A 200 -4.82 10.01 -4.53
C LYS A 200 -5.66 8.83 -5.01
N TYR A 201 -6.92 9.12 -5.34
CA TYR A 201 -7.83 8.16 -5.96
C TYR A 201 -7.57 8.09 -7.46
N CYS A 202 -7.53 6.87 -7.99
CA CYS A 202 -7.49 6.67 -9.44
C CYS A 202 -8.93 6.64 -9.97
N PRO A 203 -9.24 7.40 -11.04
CA PRO A 203 -10.56 7.41 -11.65
C PRO A 203 -10.97 6.07 -12.26
#